data_AF-A0A842EVG9-F1
#
_entry.id   AF-A0A842EVG9-F1
#
_cell.length_a   1.000
_cell.length_b   1.000
_cell.length_c   1.000
_cell.angle_alpha   90.00
_cell.angle_beta   90.00
_cell.angle_gamma   90.00
#
_symmetry.space_group_name_H-M   'P 1'
#
loop_
_entity.id
_entity.type
_entity.pdbx_description
1 polymer ?
#
loop_
_entity_poly.entity_id
_entity_poly.type
_entity_poly.pdbx_seq_one_letter_code
_entity_poly.pdbx_strand_id
1 'polypeptide(L)'
;MIEIRGNDGHMAGEKLIRFYRTKLSNYNLIYYFMMQHIVGFCLTMVLCLAFPIAFGLAYGINGLWMGIAIYAVLLILFYYVLIVRKARKVLWKRYRIRDFQKLQLLKLCLLRNYLARNGFQSPEELAVLQQMIEEDTTSFTKIVTIKNTAILLVVLLFAALGAVFILEANPEGHRIFLAVLLAILVVVSAVVLRGISYVVSHVVDAKKRNKRALVRDIKELRASYVAQQNTEYQPYREMELVIQNNDILREIIGEKAFF
;
A
#
# COMPACT_ATOMS: atom_id res chain seq x y z
N MET A 1 -7.37 -12.04 -28.49
CA MET A 1 -8.60 -11.37 -28.03
C MET A 1 -9.05 -12.08 -26.76
N ILE A 2 -8.77 -11.50 -25.59
CA ILE A 2 -9.15 -12.10 -24.31
C ILE A 2 -10.55 -11.56 -23.98
N GLU A 3 -11.56 -12.42 -24.11
CA GLU A 3 -12.94 -12.11 -23.77
C GLU A 3 -13.10 -12.20 -22.24
N ILE A 4 -13.05 -11.06 -21.57
CA ILE A 4 -13.16 -10.97 -20.11
C ILE A 4 -14.64 -10.83 -19.75
N ARG A 5 -15.26 -11.90 -19.23
CA ARG A 5 -16.61 -11.82 -18.64
C ARG A 5 -16.59 -10.88 -17.43
N GLY A 6 -17.62 -10.04 -17.29
CA GLY A 6 -17.64 -8.88 -16.38
C GLY A 6 -17.33 -9.12 -14.90
N ASN A 7 -17.45 -10.36 -14.38
CA ASN A 7 -17.06 -10.68 -13.00
C ASN A 7 -15.55 -11.00 -12.86
N ASP A 8 -14.95 -11.60 -13.89
CA ASP A 8 -13.54 -11.95 -13.93
C ASP A 8 -12.66 -10.71 -14.13
N GLY A 9 -13.17 -9.70 -14.86
CA GLY A 9 -12.52 -8.41 -15.07
C GLY A 9 -12.37 -7.59 -13.78
N HIS A 10 -13.41 -7.57 -12.94
CA HIS A 10 -13.38 -6.87 -11.65
C HIS A 10 -12.36 -7.53 -10.68
N MET A 11 -12.26 -8.86 -10.71
CA MET A 11 -11.30 -9.60 -9.89
C MET A 11 -9.85 -9.41 -10.40
N ALA A 12 -9.66 -9.35 -11.72
CA ALA A 12 -8.35 -9.06 -12.33
C ALA A 12 -7.87 -7.63 -12.03
N GLY A 13 -8.76 -6.63 -12.13
CA GLY A 13 -8.46 -5.23 -11.79
C GLY A 13 -8.05 -5.05 -10.32
N GLU A 14 -8.73 -5.71 -9.39
CA GLU A 14 -8.39 -5.63 -7.97
C GLU A 14 -7.07 -6.34 -7.64
N LYS A 15 -6.77 -7.48 -8.28
CA LYS A 15 -5.46 -8.16 -8.15
C LYS A 15 -4.32 -7.28 -8.67
N LEU A 16 -4.51 -6.61 -9.81
CA LEU A 16 -3.53 -5.68 -10.38
C LEU A 16 -3.27 -4.48 -9.45
N ILE A 17 -4.33 -3.87 -8.91
CA ILE A 17 -4.20 -2.79 -7.92
C ILE A 17 -3.45 -3.27 -6.67
N ARG A 18 -3.73 -4.50 -6.22
CA ARG A 18 -3.06 -5.11 -5.06
C ARG A 18 -1.56 -5.26 -5.33
N PHE A 19 -1.18 -5.86 -6.44
CA PHE A 19 0.23 -6.02 -6.84
C PHE A 19 0.94 -4.69 -7.02
N TYR A 20 0.31 -3.72 -7.69
CA TYR A 20 0.88 -2.39 -7.86
C TYR A 20 1.18 -1.73 -6.51
N ARG A 21 0.29 -1.90 -5.51
CA ARG A 21 0.51 -1.40 -4.15
C ARG A 21 1.58 -2.19 -3.39
N THR A 22 1.55 -3.52 -3.45
CA THR A 22 2.36 -4.38 -2.59
C THR A 22 3.74 -4.69 -3.15
N LYS A 23 3.97 -4.58 -4.46
CA LYS A 23 5.26 -4.94 -5.08
C LYS A 23 5.94 -3.74 -5.74
N LEU A 24 5.15 -2.87 -6.38
CA LEU A 24 5.65 -1.70 -7.13
C LEU A 24 5.66 -0.39 -6.33
N SER A 25 5.41 -0.44 -5.02
CA SER A 25 5.61 0.72 -4.13
C SER A 25 7.09 1.11 -4.09
N ASN A 26 7.39 2.40 -4.13
CA ASN A 26 8.76 2.93 -4.08
C ASN A 26 9.55 2.36 -2.89
N TYR A 27 8.90 2.22 -1.73
CA TYR A 27 9.51 1.64 -0.53
C TYR A 27 9.87 0.16 -0.72
N ASN A 28 9.00 -0.62 -1.36
CA ASN A 28 9.24 -2.05 -1.57
C ASN A 28 10.30 -2.27 -2.65
N LEU A 29 10.33 -1.45 -3.70
CA LEU A 29 11.41 -1.47 -4.69
C LEU A 29 12.77 -1.22 -4.02
N ILE A 30 12.87 -0.18 -3.18
CA ILE A 30 14.10 0.10 -2.42
C ILE A 30 14.42 -1.06 -1.46
N TYR A 31 13.42 -1.63 -0.79
CA TYR A 31 13.59 -2.80 0.07
C TYR A 31 14.17 -4.01 -0.69
N TYR A 32 13.68 -4.32 -1.90
CA TYR A 32 14.20 -5.43 -2.69
C TYR A 32 15.68 -5.27 -3.04
N PHE A 33 16.15 -4.06 -3.31
CA PHE A 33 17.59 -3.79 -3.50
C PHE A 33 18.41 -3.92 -2.21
N MET A 34 17.78 -3.77 -1.05
CA MET A 34 18.44 -3.80 0.26
C MET A 34 18.33 -5.16 0.97
N MET A 35 17.50 -6.09 0.48
CA MET A 35 17.17 -7.34 1.18
C MET A 35 18.41 -8.13 1.61
N GLN A 36 19.40 -8.30 0.72
CA GLN A 36 20.66 -8.98 1.04
C GLN A 36 21.46 -8.27 2.15
N HIS A 37 21.42 -6.94 2.19
CA HIS A 37 22.09 -6.14 3.23
C HIS A 37 21.34 -6.14 4.55
N ILE A 38 20.00 -6.22 4.51
CA ILE A 38 19.15 -6.35 5.69
C ILE A 38 19.42 -7.68 6.39
N VAL A 39 19.54 -8.78 5.63
CA VAL A 39 19.90 -10.10 6.20
C VAL A 39 21.27 -10.04 6.89
N GLY A 40 22.27 -9.45 6.23
CA GLY A 40 23.60 -9.26 6.84
C GLY A 40 23.58 -8.37 8.09
N PHE A 41 22.77 -7.31 8.09
CA PHE A 41 22.55 -6.46 9.27
C PHE A 41 21.92 -7.25 10.41
N CYS A 42 20.87 -8.04 10.16
CA CYS A 42 20.23 -8.87 11.18
C CYS A 42 21.21 -9.88 11.79
N LEU A 43 22.00 -10.56 10.97
CA LEU A 43 23.05 -11.48 11.46
C LEU A 43 24.07 -10.76 12.35
N THR A 44 24.50 -9.56 11.94
CA THR A 44 25.44 -8.74 12.71
C THR A 44 24.83 -8.32 14.05
N MET A 45 23.53 -8.00 14.10
CA MET A 45 22.83 -7.66 15.33
C MET A 45 22.71 -8.85 16.29
N VAL A 46 22.40 -10.03 15.77
CA VAL A 46 22.37 -11.26 16.58
C VAL A 46 23.74 -11.53 17.21
N LEU A 47 24.82 -11.35 16.46
CA LEU A 47 26.19 -11.43 16.98
C LEU A 47 26.46 -10.37 18.07
N CYS A 48 25.94 -9.15 17.90
CA CYS A 48 26.11 -8.08 18.86
C CYS A 48 25.32 -8.28 20.17
N LEU A 49 24.37 -9.22 20.24
CA LEU A 49 23.70 -9.57 21.50
C LEU A 49 24.67 -10.14 22.55
N ALA A 50 25.84 -10.62 22.12
CA ALA A 50 26.90 -11.04 23.02
C ALA A 50 27.42 -9.91 23.92
N PHE A 51 27.33 -8.63 23.50
CA PHE A 51 27.80 -7.50 24.29
C PHE A 51 26.99 -7.29 25.59
N PRO A 52 25.64 -7.14 25.56
CA PRO A 52 24.84 -7.05 26.78
C PRO A 52 25.06 -8.24 27.73
N ILE A 53 25.19 -9.45 27.17
CA ILE A 53 25.40 -10.68 27.93
C ILE A 53 26.77 -10.69 28.61
N ALA A 54 27.84 -10.38 27.87
CA ALA A 54 29.21 -10.34 28.40
C ALA A 54 29.38 -9.25 29.48
N PHE A 55 28.84 -8.06 29.25
CA PHE A 55 28.87 -6.98 30.24
C PHE A 55 28.00 -7.30 31.47
N GLY A 56 26.86 -7.96 31.28
CA GLY A 56 26.00 -8.43 32.38
C GLY A 56 26.67 -9.50 33.24
N LEU A 57 27.43 -10.43 32.63
CA LEU A 57 28.20 -11.44 33.36
C LEU A 57 29.39 -10.83 34.11
N ALA A 58 30.05 -9.82 33.54
CA ALA A 58 31.26 -9.21 34.12
C ALA A 58 30.96 -8.19 35.24
N TYR A 59 29.87 -7.42 35.14
CA TYR A 59 29.59 -6.30 36.06
C TYR A 59 28.16 -6.35 36.65
N GLY A 60 27.48 -7.49 36.55
CA GLY A 60 26.12 -7.66 37.05
C GLY A 60 25.10 -6.77 36.35
N ILE A 61 24.05 -6.36 37.09
CA ILE A 61 22.91 -5.62 36.55
C ILE A 61 23.33 -4.27 35.93
N ASN A 62 24.26 -3.55 36.56
CA ASN A 62 24.76 -2.26 36.04
C ASN A 62 25.56 -2.44 34.73
N GLY A 63 26.29 -3.55 34.62
CA GLY A 63 26.95 -3.96 33.36
C GLY A 63 25.97 -4.23 32.25
N LEU A 64 24.88 -4.92 32.56
CA LEU A 64 23.84 -5.26 31.58
C LEU A 64 23.23 -4.00 30.95
N TRP A 65 22.91 -2.98 31.75
CA TRP A 65 22.41 -1.69 31.25
C TRP A 65 23.42 -0.97 30.34
N MET A 66 24.70 -0.95 30.73
CA MET A 66 25.77 -0.39 29.89
C MET A 66 25.93 -1.17 28.57
N GLY A 67 25.85 -2.50 28.63
CA GLY A 67 25.90 -3.34 27.44
C GLY A 67 24.71 -3.13 26.50
N ILE A 68 23.50 -2.92 27.03
CA ILE A 68 22.33 -2.52 26.24
C ILE A 68 22.53 -1.14 25.60
N ALA A 69 23.07 -0.16 26.34
CA ALA A 69 23.33 1.17 25.81
C ALA A 69 24.34 1.13 24.65
N ILE A 70 25.43 0.38 24.81
CA ILE A 70 26.44 0.17 23.76
C ILE A 70 25.81 -0.55 22.56
N TYR A 71 25.00 -1.58 22.80
CA TYR A 71 24.28 -2.30 21.75
C TYR A 71 23.35 -1.38 20.96
N ALA A 72 22.62 -0.48 21.62
CA ALA A 72 21.73 0.48 20.95
C ALA A 72 22.51 1.47 20.07
N VAL A 73 23.67 1.95 20.53
CA VAL A 73 24.54 2.83 19.72
C VAL A 73 25.10 2.08 18.51
N LEU A 74 25.57 0.85 18.70
CA LEU A 74 26.01 -0.01 17.61
C LEU A 74 24.88 -0.30 16.63
N LEU A 75 23.64 -0.42 17.12
CA LEU A 75 22.47 -0.65 16.28
C LEU A 75 22.28 0.47 15.26
N ILE A 76 22.31 1.71 15.73
CA ILE A 76 22.19 2.90 14.88
C ILE A 76 23.36 3.00 13.91
N LEU A 77 24.58 2.75 14.40
CA LEU A 77 25.80 2.86 13.59
C LEU A 77 25.86 1.82 12.48
N PHE A 78 25.61 0.54 12.80
CA PHE A 78 25.56 -0.52 11.80
C PHE A 78 24.38 -0.36 10.84
N TYR A 79 23.24 0.15 11.31
CA TYR A 79 22.12 0.45 10.42
C TYR A 79 22.54 1.46 9.36
N TYR A 80 23.20 2.54 9.79
CA TYR A 80 23.69 3.56 8.87
C TYR A 80 24.77 3.02 7.91
N VAL A 81 25.75 2.27 8.41
CA VAL A 81 26.88 1.80 7.60
C VAL A 81 26.49 0.65 6.66
N LEU A 82 25.73 -0.34 7.14
CA LEU A 82 25.40 -1.54 6.40
C LEU A 82 24.16 -1.38 5.53
N ILE A 83 23.16 -0.61 5.95
CA ILE A 83 21.95 -0.38 5.16
C ILE A 83 22.08 0.93 4.39
N VAL A 84 22.13 2.08 5.05
CA VAL A 84 22.01 3.39 4.37
C VAL A 84 23.18 3.64 3.39
N ARG A 85 24.42 3.47 3.84
CA ARG A 85 25.61 3.75 3.01
C ARG A 85 25.78 2.74 1.87
N LYS A 86 25.54 1.46 2.12
CA LYS A 86 25.65 0.41 1.10
C LYS A 86 24.48 0.46 0.12
N ALA A 87 23.25 0.68 0.58
CA ALA A 87 22.09 0.89 -0.29
C ALA A 87 22.32 2.04 -1.26
N ARG A 88 22.82 3.19 -0.75
CA ARG A 88 23.21 4.32 -1.60
C ARG A 88 24.30 3.92 -2.60
N LYS A 89 25.32 3.18 -2.18
CA LYS A 89 26.39 2.72 -3.08
C LYS A 89 25.88 1.75 -4.15
N VAL A 90 24.98 0.82 -3.81
CA VAL A 90 24.43 -0.17 -4.75
C VAL A 90 23.47 0.51 -5.74
N LEU A 91 22.52 1.31 -5.26
CA LEU A 91 21.59 2.07 -6.10
C LEU A 91 22.35 3.03 -7.04
N TRP A 92 23.33 3.77 -6.53
CA TRP A 92 24.03 4.79 -7.32
C TRP A 92 25.16 4.24 -8.20
N LYS A 93 25.98 3.29 -7.71
CA LYS A 93 27.14 2.79 -8.47
C LYS A 93 26.82 1.58 -9.35
N ARG A 94 26.04 0.61 -8.86
CA ARG A 94 25.74 -0.60 -9.62
C ARG A 94 24.55 -0.40 -10.57
N TYR A 95 23.47 0.18 -10.08
CA TYR A 95 22.23 0.30 -10.85
C TYR A 95 22.00 1.69 -11.46
N ARG A 96 22.88 2.67 -11.19
CA ARG A 96 22.79 4.06 -11.68
C ARG A 96 21.43 4.75 -11.40
N ILE A 97 20.66 4.29 -10.42
CA ILE A 97 19.40 4.88 -9.99
C ILE A 97 19.75 5.98 -8.97
N ARG A 98 20.07 7.17 -9.48
CA ARG A 98 20.45 8.33 -8.65
C ARG A 98 19.23 9.13 -8.19
N ASP A 99 18.19 9.14 -9.00
CA ASP A 99 17.03 10.02 -8.83
C ASP A 99 15.70 9.25 -8.79
N PHE A 100 14.69 9.87 -8.17
CA PHE A 100 13.33 9.35 -8.15
C PHE A 100 12.74 9.14 -9.54
N GLN A 101 13.17 9.93 -10.54
CA GLN A 101 12.79 9.73 -11.94
C GLN A 101 13.24 8.36 -12.47
N LYS A 102 14.47 7.95 -12.20
CA LYS A 102 14.97 6.62 -12.62
C LYS A 102 14.26 5.48 -11.87
N LEU A 103 13.89 5.69 -10.60
CA LEU A 103 13.09 4.73 -9.86
C LEU A 103 11.67 4.59 -10.45
N GLN A 104 11.05 5.72 -10.84
CA GLN A 104 9.77 5.71 -11.54
C GLN A 104 9.88 5.00 -12.89
N LEU A 105 10.97 5.19 -13.62
CA LEU A 105 11.21 4.52 -14.90
C LEU A 105 11.43 3.01 -14.74
N LEU A 106 12.13 2.58 -13.68
CA LEU A 106 12.23 1.17 -13.30
C LEU A 106 10.86 0.58 -12.97
N LYS A 107 10.06 1.31 -12.18
CA LYS A 107 8.70 0.91 -11.83
C LYS A 107 7.81 0.74 -13.06
N LEU A 108 7.86 1.69 -14.00
CA LEU A 108 7.18 1.61 -15.29
C LEU A 108 7.65 0.40 -16.10
N CYS A 109 8.97 0.16 -16.17
CA CYS A 109 9.54 -1.00 -16.87
C CYS A 109 9.09 -2.33 -16.27
N LEU A 110 9.07 -2.45 -14.93
CA LEU A 110 8.57 -3.63 -14.23
C LEU A 110 7.08 -3.85 -14.49
N LEU A 111 6.28 -2.78 -14.41
CA LEU A 111 4.85 -2.82 -14.72
C LEU A 111 4.62 -3.25 -16.18
N ARG A 112 5.40 -2.70 -17.12
CA ARG A 112 5.34 -3.03 -18.55
C ARG A 112 5.59 -4.52 -18.78
N ASN A 113 6.69 -5.05 -18.26
CA ASN A 113 7.08 -6.44 -18.47
C ASN A 113 6.11 -7.41 -17.77
N TYR A 114 5.60 -7.01 -16.60
CA TYR A 114 4.56 -7.76 -15.91
C TYR A 114 3.26 -7.80 -16.74
N LEU A 115 2.79 -6.67 -17.26
CA LEU A 115 1.58 -6.58 -18.10
C LEU A 115 1.75 -7.33 -19.43
N ALA A 116 2.91 -7.21 -20.07
CA ALA A 116 3.23 -7.91 -21.31
C ALA A 116 3.16 -9.44 -21.15
N ARG A 117 3.62 -9.96 -20.01
CA ARG A 117 3.52 -11.40 -19.68
C ARG A 117 2.07 -11.86 -19.49
N ASN A 118 1.20 -10.95 -19.05
CA ASN A 118 -0.23 -11.20 -18.88
C ASN A 118 -1.05 -10.95 -20.16
N GLY A 119 -0.39 -10.75 -21.31
CA GLY A 119 -1.05 -10.57 -22.59
C GLY A 119 -1.48 -9.13 -22.91
N PHE A 120 -0.98 -8.12 -22.18
CA PHE A 120 -1.18 -6.69 -22.50
C PHE A 120 0.11 -6.10 -23.08
N GLN A 121 0.34 -6.35 -24.36
CA GLN A 121 1.54 -5.94 -25.10
C GLN A 121 1.28 -4.75 -26.03
N SER A 122 0.01 -4.43 -26.30
CA SER A 122 -0.36 -3.37 -27.23
C SER A 122 -0.94 -2.13 -26.53
N PRO A 123 -0.84 -0.94 -27.16
CA PRO A 123 -1.48 0.28 -26.64
C PRO A 123 -3.01 0.18 -26.58
N GLU A 124 -3.62 -0.67 -27.40
CA GLU A 124 -5.06 -0.92 -27.44
C GLU A 124 -5.51 -1.81 -26.28
N GLU A 125 -4.77 -2.88 -25.99
CA GLU A 125 -5.00 -3.76 -24.84
C GLU A 125 -4.86 -3.00 -23.51
N LEU A 126 -3.87 -2.09 -23.43
CA LEU A 126 -3.72 -1.20 -22.28
C LEU A 126 -4.88 -0.21 -22.15
N ALA A 127 -5.50 0.21 -23.26
CA ALA A 127 -6.68 1.07 -23.21
C ALA A 127 -7.90 0.33 -22.65
N VAL A 128 -8.08 -0.94 -23.05
CA VAL A 128 -9.12 -1.81 -22.46
C VAL A 128 -8.88 -2.01 -20.96
N LEU A 129 -7.63 -2.28 -20.56
CA LEU A 129 -7.27 -2.40 -19.15
C LEU A 129 -7.52 -1.09 -18.38
N GLN A 130 -7.18 0.06 -18.96
CA GLN A 130 -7.45 1.36 -18.37
C GLN A 130 -8.96 1.56 -18.16
N GLN A 131 -9.78 1.25 -19.16
CA GLN A 131 -11.22 1.38 -19.08
C GLN A 131 -11.82 0.46 -18.01
N MET A 132 -11.38 -0.80 -17.94
CA MET A 132 -11.80 -1.75 -16.88
C MET A 132 -11.47 -1.22 -15.48
N ILE A 133 -10.28 -0.66 -15.30
CA ILE A 133 -9.90 -0.05 -14.02
C ILE A 133 -10.77 1.19 -13.76
N GLU A 134 -11.03 2.04 -14.74
CA GLU A 134 -11.85 3.25 -14.56
C GLU A 134 -13.32 2.94 -14.25
N GLU A 135 -13.95 1.97 -14.91
CA GLU A 135 -15.34 1.58 -14.69
C GLU A 135 -15.59 1.13 -13.24
N ASP A 136 -14.65 0.37 -12.66
CA ASP A 136 -14.66 -0.02 -11.23
C ASP A 136 -14.59 1.18 -10.26
N THR A 137 -14.23 2.39 -10.70
CA THR A 137 -14.24 3.57 -9.82
C THR A 137 -15.65 4.14 -9.64
N THR A 138 -16.48 4.04 -10.68
CA THR A 138 -17.85 4.58 -10.65
C THR A 138 -18.74 3.74 -9.76
N SER A 139 -18.57 2.41 -9.76
CA SER A 139 -19.25 1.48 -8.87
C SER A 139 -18.88 1.73 -7.40
N PHE A 140 -17.58 1.89 -7.10
CA PHE A 140 -17.10 2.16 -5.74
C PHE A 140 -17.63 3.49 -5.17
N THR A 141 -17.69 4.53 -5.99
CA THR A 141 -18.18 5.85 -5.57
C THR A 141 -19.68 5.80 -5.24
N LYS A 142 -20.47 5.06 -6.03
CA LYS A 142 -21.89 4.82 -5.74
C LYS A 142 -22.10 4.07 -4.41
N ILE A 143 -21.29 3.05 -4.12
CA ILE A 143 -21.39 2.27 -2.88
C ILE A 143 -21.11 3.13 -1.64
N VAL A 144 -20.12 4.03 -1.70
CA VAL A 144 -19.79 4.94 -0.59
C VAL A 144 -20.94 5.93 -0.34
N THR A 145 -21.55 6.47 -1.39
CA THR A 145 -22.70 7.38 -1.27
C THR A 145 -23.92 6.66 -0.66
N ILE A 146 -24.23 5.44 -1.12
CA ILE A 146 -25.34 4.62 -0.60
C ILE A 146 -25.13 4.26 0.88
N LYS A 147 -23.89 3.97 1.29
CA LYS A 147 -23.58 3.68 2.69
C LYS A 147 -23.77 4.91 3.59
N ASN A 148 -23.33 6.09 3.15
CA ASN A 148 -23.50 7.32 3.91
C ASN A 148 -24.97 7.73 4.03
N THR A 149 -25.78 7.53 2.99
CA THR A 149 -27.24 7.75 3.07
C THR A 149 -27.94 6.74 3.96
N ALA A 150 -27.55 5.46 3.93
CA ALA A 150 -28.10 4.43 4.82
C ALA A 150 -27.79 4.71 6.31
N ILE A 151 -26.58 5.18 6.63
CA ILE A 151 -26.22 5.59 7.99
C ILE A 151 -27.08 6.75 8.47
N LEU A 152 -27.29 7.76 7.62
CA LEU A 152 -28.16 8.90 7.94
C LEU A 152 -29.60 8.45 8.22
N LEU A 153 -30.11 7.50 7.44
CA LEU A 153 -31.45 6.93 7.57
C LEU A 153 -31.62 6.14 8.89
N VAL A 154 -30.62 5.35 9.27
CA VAL A 154 -30.62 4.62 10.55
C VAL A 154 -30.61 5.58 11.73
N VAL A 155 -29.78 6.64 11.70
CA VAL A 155 -29.75 7.66 12.75
C VAL A 155 -31.10 8.38 12.88
N LEU A 156 -31.74 8.71 11.75
CA LEU A 156 -33.08 9.30 11.70
C LEU A 156 -34.16 8.37 12.28
N LEU A 157 -34.10 7.07 11.97
CA LEU A 157 -35.01 6.06 12.52
C LEU A 157 -34.87 5.92 14.04
N PHE A 158 -33.63 5.87 14.55
CA PHE A 158 -33.39 5.81 16.00
C PHE A 158 -33.84 7.09 16.72
N ALA A 159 -33.66 8.26 16.09
CA ALA A 159 -34.18 9.52 16.64
C ALA A 159 -35.72 9.55 16.67
N ALA A 160 -36.38 9.06 15.62
CA ALA A 160 -37.83 8.97 15.56
C ALA A 160 -38.40 7.96 16.57
N LEU A 161 -37.80 6.78 16.69
CA LEU A 161 -38.18 5.76 17.68
C LEU A 161 -37.98 6.24 19.12
N GLY A 162 -36.88 6.95 19.38
CA GLY A 162 -36.63 7.57 20.69
C GLY A 162 -37.67 8.63 21.05
N ALA A 163 -38.13 9.44 20.09
CA ALA A 163 -39.19 10.42 20.31
C ALA A 163 -40.53 9.77 20.67
N VAL A 164 -40.89 8.66 20.02
CA VAL A 164 -42.12 7.90 20.31
C VAL A 164 -42.06 7.25 21.69
N PHE A 165 -40.92 6.64 22.06
CA PHE A 165 -40.74 6.01 23.38
C PHE A 165 -40.82 7.00 24.55
N ILE A 166 -40.33 8.24 24.35
CA ILE A 166 -40.43 9.30 25.36
C ILE A 166 -41.90 9.72 25.58
N LEU A 167 -42.72 9.71 24.52
CA LEU A 167 -44.15 10.06 24.60
C LEU A 167 -44.97 8.97 25.32
N GLU A 168 -44.63 7.68 25.17
CA GLU A 168 -45.42 6.57 25.72
C GLU A 168 -45.02 6.12 27.15
N ALA A 169 -43.82 6.40 27.66
CA ALA A 169 -43.38 5.88 28.95
C ALA A 169 -44.05 6.57 30.17
N ASN A 170 -44.75 5.87 31.07
CA ASN A 170 -45.30 6.40 32.34
C ASN A 170 -44.76 5.54 33.50
N PRO A 171 -44.21 6.05 34.64
CA PRO A 171 -44.33 7.38 35.26
C PRO A 171 -43.26 8.43 34.88
N GLU A 172 -43.57 9.71 35.12
CA GLU A 172 -42.78 10.90 34.73
C GLU A 172 -41.32 10.91 35.20
N GLY A 173 -41.01 10.33 36.36
CA GLY A 173 -39.65 10.27 36.90
C GLY A 173 -38.71 9.39 36.08
N HIS A 174 -39.22 8.35 35.41
CA HIS A 174 -38.41 7.48 34.55
C HIS A 174 -38.28 8.03 33.12
N ARG A 175 -39.21 8.89 32.66
CA ARG A 175 -39.12 9.54 31.34
C ARG A 175 -37.85 10.35 31.16
N ILE A 176 -37.50 11.18 32.15
CA ILE A 176 -36.33 12.05 32.08
C ILE A 176 -35.05 11.22 32.06
N PHE A 177 -34.96 10.21 32.92
CA PHE A 177 -33.81 9.30 32.96
C PHE A 177 -33.64 8.53 31.65
N LEU A 178 -34.74 7.99 31.10
CA LEU A 178 -34.72 7.21 29.85
C LEU A 178 -34.43 8.10 28.63
N ALA A 179 -34.95 9.33 28.61
CA ALA A 179 -34.65 10.34 27.59
C ALA A 179 -33.17 10.75 27.60
N VAL A 180 -32.59 10.97 28.79
CA VAL A 180 -31.16 11.28 28.94
C VAL A 180 -30.30 10.08 28.49
N LEU A 181 -30.67 8.86 28.88
CA LEU A 181 -29.97 7.64 28.47
C LEU A 181 -30.02 7.45 26.93
N LEU A 182 -31.18 7.67 26.31
CA LEU A 182 -31.35 7.62 24.85
C LEU A 182 -30.56 8.72 24.14
N ALA A 183 -30.55 9.95 24.67
CA ALA A 183 -29.75 11.03 24.11
C ALA A 183 -28.25 10.70 24.15
N ILE A 184 -27.77 10.13 25.25
CA ILE A 184 -26.38 9.65 25.37
C ILE A 184 -26.13 8.53 24.34
N LEU A 185 -27.04 7.57 24.20
CA LEU A 185 -26.90 6.47 23.22
C LEU A 185 -26.84 6.98 21.78
N VAL A 186 -27.65 7.98 21.42
CA VAL A 186 -27.62 8.62 20.09
C VAL A 186 -26.31 9.35 19.86
N VAL A 187 -25.81 10.08 20.86
CA VAL A 187 -24.51 10.77 20.76
C VAL A 187 -23.36 9.78 20.61
N VAL A 188 -23.34 8.72 21.44
CA VAL A 188 -22.31 7.67 21.38
C VAL A 188 -22.35 6.93 20.05
N SER A 189 -23.53 6.52 19.57
CA SER A 189 -23.66 5.85 18.27
C SER A 189 -23.22 6.76 17.12
N ALA A 190 -23.56 8.05 17.15
CA ALA A 190 -23.11 9.03 16.15
C ALA A 190 -21.58 9.20 16.14
N VAL A 191 -20.93 9.23 17.31
CA VAL A 191 -19.46 9.30 17.43
C VAL A 191 -18.81 8.03 16.87
N VAL A 192 -19.31 6.85 17.23
CA VAL A 192 -18.81 5.56 16.72
C VAL A 192 -18.98 5.46 15.20
N LEU A 193 -20.15 5.84 14.67
CA LEU A 193 -20.42 5.86 13.23
C LEU A 193 -19.52 6.83 12.46
N ARG A 194 -19.23 8.01 13.04
CA ARG A 194 -18.25 8.96 12.48
C ARG A 194 -16.84 8.37 12.49
N GLY A 195 -16.44 7.71 13.57
CA GLY A 195 -15.14 7.04 13.68
C GLY A 195 -14.96 5.95 12.61
N ILE A 196 -15.95 5.06 12.46
CA ILE A 196 -15.95 4.02 11.42
C ILE A 196 -15.93 4.65 10.02
N SER A 197 -16.73 5.70 9.80
CA SER A 197 -16.76 6.41 8.52
C SER A 197 -15.42 7.06 8.18
N TYR A 198 -14.72 7.64 9.16
CA TYR A 198 -13.40 8.23 8.97
C TYR A 198 -12.33 7.19 8.61
N VAL A 199 -12.33 6.05 9.32
CA VAL A 199 -11.39 4.95 9.01
C VAL A 199 -11.65 4.40 7.61
N VAL A 200 -12.92 4.19 7.27
CA VAL A 200 -13.29 3.69 5.94
C VAL A 200 -12.97 4.69 4.85
N SER A 201 -13.26 5.99 5.05
CA SER A 201 -12.90 7.02 4.05
C SER A 201 -11.40 7.08 3.83
N HIS A 202 -10.60 7.00 4.90
CA HIS A 202 -9.14 7.01 4.77
C HIS A 202 -8.61 5.81 3.97
N VAL A 203 -9.14 4.61 4.22
CA VAL A 203 -8.77 3.40 3.45
C VAL A 203 -9.23 3.50 2.00
N VAL A 204 -10.44 4.00 1.76
CA VAL A 204 -11.00 4.21 0.41
C VAL A 204 -10.19 5.25 -0.36
N ASP A 205 -9.84 6.37 0.27
CA ASP A 205 -9.03 7.44 -0.33
C ASP A 205 -7.61 6.96 -0.65
N ALA A 206 -7.03 6.12 0.21
CA ALA A 206 -5.75 5.46 -0.09
C ALA A 206 -5.88 4.52 -1.30
N LYS A 207 -6.94 3.70 -1.38
CA LYS A 207 -7.21 2.82 -2.54
C LYS A 207 -7.42 3.65 -3.82
N LYS A 208 -8.18 4.74 -3.74
CA LYS A 208 -8.45 5.69 -4.83
C LYS A 208 -7.18 6.37 -5.35
N ARG A 209 -6.30 6.83 -4.44
CA ARG A 209 -5.00 7.41 -4.80
C ARG A 209 -4.10 6.43 -5.55
N ASN A 210 -3.98 5.19 -5.04
CA ASN A 210 -3.19 4.15 -5.70
C ASN A 210 -3.74 3.78 -7.08
N LYS A 211 -5.06 3.70 -7.21
CA LYS A 211 -5.73 3.42 -8.47
C LYS A 211 -5.51 4.53 -9.51
N ARG A 212 -5.61 5.80 -9.10
CA ARG A 212 -5.26 6.95 -9.96
C ARG A 212 -3.79 6.94 -10.38
N ALA A 213 -2.89 6.57 -9.48
CA ALA A 213 -1.46 6.45 -9.80
C ALA A 213 -1.22 5.32 -10.83
N LEU A 214 -1.87 4.16 -10.67
CA LEU A 214 -1.80 3.06 -11.63
C LEU A 214 -2.33 3.48 -13.01
N VAL A 215 -3.50 4.12 -13.08
CA VAL A 215 -4.08 4.61 -14.35
C VAL A 215 -3.14 5.61 -15.04
N ARG A 216 -2.55 6.53 -14.28
CA ARG A 216 -1.57 7.48 -14.81
C ARG A 216 -0.33 6.76 -15.37
N ASP A 217 0.20 5.80 -14.64
CA ASP A 217 1.38 5.03 -15.05
C ASP A 217 1.05 4.16 -16.30
N ILE A 218 -0.17 3.60 -16.41
CA ILE A 218 -0.64 2.90 -17.62
C ILE A 218 -0.76 3.85 -18.82
N LYS A 219 -1.26 5.07 -18.61
CA LYS A 219 -1.35 6.09 -19.67
C LYS A 219 0.05 6.49 -20.17
N GLU A 220 1.01 6.61 -19.27
CA GLU A 220 2.42 6.86 -19.60
C GLU A 220 3.04 5.69 -20.38
N LEU A 221 2.75 4.44 -19.98
CA LEU A 221 3.14 3.25 -20.73
C LEU A 221 2.56 3.24 -22.14
N ARG A 222 1.27 3.52 -22.29
CA ARG A 222 0.61 3.61 -23.60
C ARG A 222 1.27 4.66 -24.49
N ALA A 223 1.55 5.84 -23.95
CA ALA A 223 2.27 6.89 -24.69
C ALA A 223 3.66 6.43 -25.12
N SER A 224 4.38 5.70 -24.26
CA SER A 224 5.70 5.14 -24.60
C SER A 224 5.63 4.05 -25.69
N TYR A 225 4.59 3.22 -25.71
CA TYR A 225 4.38 2.23 -26.78
C TYR A 225 4.07 2.90 -28.12
N VAL A 226 3.22 3.92 -28.12
CA VAL A 226 2.94 4.70 -29.34
C VAL A 226 4.20 5.41 -29.85
N ALA A 227 5.02 5.96 -28.95
CA ALA A 227 6.30 6.55 -29.34
C ALA A 227 7.27 5.51 -29.92
N GLN A 228 7.34 4.31 -29.34
CA GLN A 228 8.15 3.19 -29.83
C GLN A 228 7.72 2.67 -31.21
N GLN A 229 6.42 2.68 -31.49
CA GLN A 229 5.92 2.28 -32.81
C GLN A 229 6.28 3.29 -33.90
N ASN A 230 6.44 4.57 -33.53
CA ASN A 230 6.67 5.66 -34.48
C ASN A 230 8.14 6.13 -34.52
N THR A 231 9.02 5.64 -33.65
CA THR A 231 10.42 6.09 -33.53
C THR A 231 11.34 4.97 -33.01
N GLU A 232 12.66 5.11 -33.17
CA GLU A 232 13.67 4.22 -32.54
C GLU A 232 13.82 4.41 -31.02
N TYR A 233 12.94 5.18 -30.37
CA TYR A 233 13.05 5.53 -28.96
C TYR A 233 12.87 4.32 -28.05
N GLN A 234 13.92 3.92 -27.31
CA GLN A 234 13.87 2.82 -26.34
C GLN A 234 14.03 3.30 -24.90
N PRO A 235 12.98 3.86 -24.27
CA PRO A 235 13.08 4.52 -22.96
C PRO A 235 13.52 3.58 -21.82
N TYR A 236 13.19 2.29 -21.91
CA TYR A 236 13.35 1.34 -20.82
C TYR A 236 14.59 0.44 -20.93
N ARG A 237 15.41 0.59 -21.96
CA ARG A 237 16.55 -0.30 -22.25
C ARG A 237 17.54 -0.41 -21.09
N GLU A 238 17.87 0.71 -20.44
CA GLU A 238 18.74 0.71 -19.25
C GLU A 238 18.12 -0.09 -18.09
N MET A 239 16.80 0.01 -17.90
CA MET A 239 16.11 -0.65 -16.79
C MET A 239 15.88 -2.14 -17.04
N GLU A 240 15.75 -2.56 -18.29
CA GLU A 240 15.72 -3.98 -18.66
C GLU A 240 17.01 -4.69 -18.24
N LEU A 241 18.17 -4.05 -18.43
CA LEU A 241 19.46 -4.57 -17.96
C LEU A 241 19.52 -4.62 -16.42
N VAL A 242 18.96 -3.64 -15.72
CA VAL A 242 18.87 -3.65 -14.24
C VAL A 242 18.03 -4.81 -13.74
N ILE A 243 16.90 -5.08 -14.39
CA ILE A 243 16.02 -6.20 -14.09
C ILE A 243 16.73 -7.53 -14.36
N GLN A 244 17.39 -7.69 -15.52
CA GLN A 244 18.11 -8.93 -15.85
C GLN A 244 19.20 -9.28 -14.84
N ASN A 245 19.87 -8.26 -14.29
CA ASN A 245 20.93 -8.39 -13.29
C ASN A 245 20.42 -8.48 -11.84
N ASN A 246 19.10 -8.63 -11.61
CA ASN A 246 18.54 -8.76 -10.27
C ASN A 246 17.45 -9.84 -10.22
N ASP A 247 17.74 -10.95 -9.55
CA ASP A 247 16.87 -12.13 -9.45
C ASP A 247 15.51 -11.80 -8.83
N ILE A 248 15.49 -10.95 -7.80
CA ILE A 248 14.28 -10.54 -7.11
C ILE A 248 13.37 -9.74 -8.05
N LEU A 249 13.93 -8.86 -8.87
CA LEU A 249 13.16 -8.09 -9.85
C LEU A 249 12.62 -8.98 -10.99
N ARG A 250 13.38 -9.98 -11.42
CA ARG A 250 12.91 -10.98 -12.38
C ARG A 250 11.79 -11.83 -11.79
N GLU A 251 11.88 -12.20 -10.52
CA GLU A 251 10.86 -12.96 -9.82
C GLU A 251 9.55 -12.17 -9.68
N ILE A 252 9.60 -10.85 -9.50
CA ILE A 252 8.40 -10.00 -9.51
C ILE A 252 7.67 -10.06 -10.86
N ILE A 253 8.41 -10.15 -11.98
CA ILE A 253 7.83 -10.42 -13.32
C ILE A 253 7.42 -11.90 -13.45
N GLY A 254 8.08 -12.77 -12.67
CA GLY A 254 7.88 -14.19 -12.46
C GLY A 254 6.53 -14.61 -11.87
N GLU A 255 5.97 -13.77 -11.00
CA GLU A 255 4.80 -14.10 -10.20
C GLU A 255 3.57 -14.46 -11.04
N LYS A 256 2.75 -15.38 -10.52
CA LYS A 256 1.55 -15.93 -11.18
C LYS A 256 0.71 -14.82 -11.82
N ALA A 257 0.27 -15.11 -13.04
CA ALA A 257 -0.57 -14.23 -13.85
C ALA A 257 -1.85 -13.81 -13.11
N PHE A 258 -2.33 -12.61 -13.41
CA PHE A 258 -3.61 -12.11 -12.88
C PHE A 258 -4.83 -12.83 -13.45
N PHE A 259 -4.64 -13.53 -14.58
CA PHE A 259 -5.57 -14.45 -15.21
C PHE A 259 -5.33 -15.88 -14.75
#